data_AF-A0A8X7C495-F1
#
_entry.id   AF-A0A8X7C495-F1
#
_cell.length_a   1.000
_cell.length_b   1.000
_cell.length_c   1.000
_cell.angle_alpha   90.00
_cell.angle_beta   90.00
_cell.angle_gamma   90.00
#
_symmetry.space_group_name_H-M   'P 1'
#
loop_
_entity.id
_entity.type
_entity.pdbx_description
1 polymer ?
#
loop_
_entity_poly.entity_id
_entity_poly.type
_entity_poly.pdbx_seq_one_letter_code
_entity_poly.pdbx_strand_id
1 'polypeptide(L)'
;MNKRIALEEEVILKKERWLVEEQMRHVQEEHKMRMKEQKRFQEERCKRMDEQNHLLNEEQEKSNEDMEVPQAIEKILVFKSERAQILSVDPDAVVQPVAVRKKRVYVETHQMYR
;
A
#
# COMPACT_ATOMS: atom_id res chain seq x y z
N MET A 1 16.91 -75.33 25.38
CA MET A 1 15.60 -74.67 25.56
C MET A 1 15.74 -73.15 25.69
N ASN A 2 16.64 -72.62 26.53
CA ASN A 2 16.77 -71.18 26.81
C ASN A 2 17.10 -70.27 25.62
N LYS A 3 17.86 -70.74 24.61
CA LYS A 3 18.22 -69.93 23.43
C LYS A 3 17.02 -69.55 22.55
N ARG A 4 16.00 -70.42 22.48
CA ARG A 4 14.81 -70.17 21.67
C ARG A 4 13.91 -69.12 22.30
N ILE A 5 13.75 -69.19 23.63
CA ILE A 5 12.97 -68.23 24.41
C ILE A 5 13.59 -66.83 24.27
N ALA A 6 14.91 -66.71 24.42
CA ALA A 6 15.61 -65.43 24.27
C ALA A 6 15.46 -64.81 22.87
N LEU A 7 15.43 -65.63 21.81
CA LEU A 7 15.20 -65.14 20.44
C LEU A 7 13.75 -64.66 20.24
N GLU A 8 12.77 -65.37 20.80
CA GLU A 8 11.37 -64.99 20.74
C GLU A 8 11.13 -63.67 21.49
N GLU A 9 11.75 -63.48 22.66
CA GLU A 9 11.75 -62.23 23.43
C GLU A 9 12.38 -61.07 22.64
N GLU A 10 13.53 -61.28 21.99
CA GLU A 10 14.19 -60.25 21.18
C GLU A 10 13.32 -59.80 20.00
N VAL A 11 12.61 -60.74 19.36
CA VAL A 11 11.68 -60.42 18.26
C VAL A 11 10.48 -59.61 18.77
N ILE A 12 9.94 -59.96 19.94
CA ILE A 12 8.85 -59.19 20.57
C ILE A 12 9.32 -57.77 20.90
N LEU A 13 10.48 -57.62 21.55
CA LEU A 13 11.04 -56.31 21.88
C LEU A 13 11.32 -55.45 20.65
N LYS A 14 11.77 -56.05 19.53
CA LYS A 14 11.94 -55.34 18.25
C LYS A 14 10.61 -54.85 17.69
N LYS A 15 9.55 -55.66 17.76
CA LYS A 15 8.21 -55.27 17.31
C LYS A 15 7.62 -54.15 18.16
N GLU A 16 7.75 -54.26 19.49
CA GLU A 16 7.28 -53.22 20.41
C GLU A 16 8.02 -51.90 20.19
N ARG A 17 9.35 -51.95 20.04
CA ARG A 17 10.15 -50.77 19.71
C ARG A 17 9.69 -50.12 18.40
N TRP A 18 9.51 -50.92 17.36
CA TRP A 18 9.04 -50.42 16.07
C TRP A 18 7.66 -49.76 16.18
N LEU A 19 6.74 -50.34 16.94
CA LEU A 19 5.40 -49.78 17.15
C LEU A 19 5.46 -48.41 17.85
N VAL A 20 6.32 -48.27 18.87
CA VAL A 20 6.52 -46.99 19.57
C VAL A 20 7.14 -45.95 18.64
N GLU A 21 8.18 -46.32 17.90
CA GLU A 21 8.82 -45.42 16.92
C GLU A 21 7.83 -44.94 15.86
N GLU A 22 6.96 -45.83 15.38
CA GLU A 22 5.97 -45.49 14.37
C GLU A 22 4.85 -44.60 14.93
N GLN A 23 4.38 -44.84 16.16
CA GLN A 23 3.46 -43.94 16.84
C GLN A 23 4.08 -42.54 17.04
N MET A 24 5.35 -42.48 17.46
CA MET A 24 6.05 -41.19 17.60
C MET A 24 6.16 -40.47 16.26
N ARG A 25 6.47 -41.19 15.17
CA ARG A 25 6.54 -40.63 13.82
C ARG A 25 5.19 -40.03 13.41
N HIS A 26 4.10 -40.76 13.60
CA HIS A 26 2.76 -40.28 13.27
C HIS A 26 2.39 -39.02 14.04
N VAL A 27 2.66 -38.99 15.35
CA VAL A 27 2.41 -37.81 16.19
C VAL A 27 3.25 -36.61 15.74
N GLN A 28 4.51 -36.82 15.39
CA GLN A 28 5.38 -35.76 14.88
C GLN A 28 4.90 -35.21 13.53
N GLU A 29 4.45 -36.10 12.63
CA GLU A 29 3.91 -35.72 11.33
C GLU A 29 2.59 -34.94 11.47
N GLU A 30 1.68 -35.41 12.32
CA GLU A 30 0.44 -34.71 12.61
C GLU A 30 0.71 -33.32 13.20
N HIS A 31 1.61 -33.23 14.18
CA HIS A 31 2.01 -31.96 14.77
C HIS A 31 2.60 -31.02 13.70
N LYS A 32 3.48 -31.53 12.84
CA LYS A 32 4.08 -30.75 11.74
C LYS A 32 3.03 -30.24 10.76
N MET A 33 2.03 -31.05 10.42
CA MET A 33 0.93 -30.65 9.54
C MET A 33 0.07 -29.57 10.20
N ARG A 34 -0.29 -29.74 11.47
CA ARG A 34 -1.06 -28.76 12.25
C ARG A 34 -0.35 -27.41 12.35
N MET A 35 0.97 -27.42 12.60
CA MET A 35 1.78 -26.20 12.64
C MET A 35 1.87 -25.51 11.27
N LYS A 36 2.00 -26.27 10.18
CA LYS A 36 1.99 -25.71 8.82
C LYS A 36 0.64 -25.06 8.49
N GLU A 37 -0.46 -25.71 8.86
CA GLU A 37 -1.80 -25.16 8.65
C GLU A 37 -2.04 -23.89 9.45
N GLN A 38 -1.64 -23.87 10.73
CA GLN A 38 -1.70 -22.68 11.55
C GLN A 38 -0.90 -21.52 10.95
N LYS A 39 0.30 -21.80 10.43
CA LYS A 39 1.12 -20.80 9.76
C LYS A 39 0.44 -20.25 8.50
N ARG A 40 -0.12 -21.13 7.65
CA ARG A 40 -0.87 -20.71 6.45
C ARG A 40 -2.05 -19.81 6.79
N PHE A 41 -2.80 -20.13 7.83
CA PHE A 41 -3.91 -19.31 8.27
C PHE A 41 -3.46 -17.92 8.75
N GLN A 42 -2.32 -17.84 9.45
CA GLN A 42 -1.74 -16.55 9.85
C GLN A 42 -1.26 -15.73 8.64
N GLU A 43 -0.58 -16.36 7.69
CA GLU A 43 -0.14 -15.71 6.45
C GLU A 43 -1.34 -15.17 5.65
N GLU A 44 -2.43 -15.93 5.52
CA GLU A 44 -3.65 -15.49 4.84
C GLU A 44 -4.37 -14.35 5.58
N ARG A 45 -4.35 -14.36 6.92
CA ARG A 45 -4.85 -13.22 7.71
C ARG A 45 -4.01 -11.97 7.50
N CYS A 46 -2.69 -12.10 7.48
CA CYS A 46 -1.79 -10.98 7.21
C CYS A 46 -2.07 -10.40 5.84
N LYS A 47 -2.14 -11.26 4.81
CA LYS A 47 -2.39 -10.83 3.44
C LYS A 47 -3.71 -10.07 3.29
N ARG A 48 -4.80 -10.56 3.91
CA ARG A 48 -6.09 -9.86 3.88
C ARG A 48 -6.04 -8.50 4.59
N MET A 49 -5.27 -8.38 5.66
CA MET A 49 -5.07 -7.11 6.35
C MET A 49 -4.28 -6.12 5.49
N ASP A 50 -3.22 -6.60 4.83
CA ASP A 50 -2.42 -5.80 3.92
C ASP A 50 -3.26 -5.31 2.72
N GLU A 51 -4.09 -6.17 2.15
CA GLU A 51 -5.05 -5.81 1.09
C GLU A 51 -6.07 -4.78 1.57
N GLN A 52 -6.61 -4.93 2.79
CA GLN A 52 -7.54 -3.94 3.37
C GLN A 52 -6.86 -2.59 3.60
N ASN A 53 -5.64 -2.58 4.13
CA ASN A 53 -4.87 -1.36 4.34
C ASN A 53 -4.53 -0.66 3.02
N HIS A 54 -4.21 -1.43 1.99
CA HIS A 54 -3.96 -0.89 0.66
C HIS A 54 -5.19 -0.16 0.11
N LEU A 55 -6.36 -0.78 0.19
CA LEU A 55 -7.62 -0.16 -0.26
C LEU A 55 -7.94 1.11 0.53
N LEU A 56 -7.73 1.09 1.86
CA LEU A 56 -7.94 2.27 2.69
C LEU A 56 -7.01 3.42 2.32
N ASN A 57 -5.74 3.13 2.02
CA ASN A 57 -4.79 4.14 1.58
C ASN A 57 -5.17 4.72 0.21
N GLU A 58 -5.59 3.88 -0.75
CA GLU A 58 -6.06 4.34 -2.05
C GLU A 58 -7.31 5.24 -1.94
N GLU A 59 -8.26 4.89 -1.07
CA GLU A 59 -9.44 5.73 -0.81
C GLU A 59 -9.05 7.06 -0.15
N GLN A 60 -8.09 7.03 0.77
CA GLN A 60 -7.59 8.24 1.43
C GLN A 60 -6.84 9.16 0.46
N GLU A 61 -6.02 8.60 -0.43
CA GLU A 61 -5.33 9.37 -1.47
C GLU A 61 -6.33 10.04 -2.42
N LYS A 62 -7.35 9.30 -2.90
CA LYS A 62 -8.42 9.87 -3.74
C LYS A 62 -9.18 10.99 -3.02
N SER A 63 -9.53 10.79 -1.75
CA SER A 63 -10.20 11.81 -0.93
C SER A 63 -9.35 13.09 -0.80
N ASN A 64 -8.02 12.94 -0.65
CA ASN A 64 -7.13 14.09 -0.61
C ASN A 64 -7.06 14.82 -1.96
N GLU A 65 -6.94 14.09 -3.08
CA GLU A 65 -6.98 14.67 -4.42
C GLU A 65 -8.30 15.43 -4.67
N ASP A 66 -9.42 14.85 -4.27
CA ASP A 66 -10.75 15.46 -4.36
C ASP A 66 -10.88 16.75 -3.53
N MET A 67 -10.12 16.89 -2.44
CA MET A 67 -10.06 18.12 -1.64
C MET A 67 -9.08 19.16 -2.19
N GLU A 68 -7.99 18.76 -2.82
CA GLU A 68 -6.98 19.69 -3.37
C GLU A 68 -7.52 20.52 -4.54
N VAL A 69 -8.35 19.92 -5.40
CA VAL A 69 -8.91 20.60 -6.58
C VAL A 69 -9.80 21.80 -6.20
N PRO A 70 -10.79 21.67 -5.29
CA PRO A 70 -11.57 22.81 -4.79
C PRO A 70 -10.70 23.91 -4.18
N GLN A 71 -9.69 23.55 -3.37
CA GLN A 71 -8.79 24.52 -2.75
C GLN A 71 -7.95 25.28 -3.79
N ALA A 72 -7.52 24.60 -4.86
CA ALA A 72 -6.82 25.23 -5.97
C ALA A 72 -7.72 26.22 -6.73
N ILE A 73 -8.99 25.84 -6.97
CA ILE A 73 -9.98 26.72 -7.60
C ILE A 73 -10.24 27.96 -6.74
N GLU A 74 -10.42 27.77 -5.43
CA GLU A 74 -10.63 28.88 -4.49
C GLU A 74 -9.46 29.87 -4.52
N LYS A 75 -8.20 29.38 -4.46
CA LYS A 75 -7.00 30.22 -4.59
C LYS A 75 -6.98 31.00 -5.90
N ILE A 76 -7.35 30.38 -7.02
CA ILE A 76 -7.41 31.05 -8.33
C ILE A 76 -8.47 32.15 -8.34
N LEU A 77 -9.64 31.92 -7.76
CA LEU A 77 -10.71 32.91 -7.66
C LEU A 77 -10.27 34.11 -6.81
N VAL A 78 -9.58 33.88 -5.70
CA VAL A 78 -8.98 34.94 -4.87
C VAL A 78 -7.93 35.74 -5.65
N PHE A 79 -7.02 35.07 -6.36
CA PHE A 79 -6.04 35.79 -7.18
C PHE A 79 -6.68 36.62 -8.31
N LYS A 80 -7.77 36.12 -8.91
CA LYS A 80 -8.52 36.86 -9.93
C LYS A 80 -9.15 38.13 -9.36
N SER A 81 -9.77 38.05 -8.18
CA SER A 81 -10.38 39.21 -7.53
C SER A 81 -9.34 40.23 -7.10
N GLU A 82 -8.22 39.80 -6.50
CA GLU A 82 -7.11 40.69 -6.14
C GLU A 82 -6.54 41.42 -7.37
N ARG A 83 -6.30 40.70 -8.46
CA ARG A 83 -5.78 41.28 -9.70
C ARG A 83 -6.77 42.28 -10.31
N ALA A 84 -8.05 41.96 -10.29
CA ALA A 84 -9.11 42.84 -10.79
C ALA A 84 -9.20 44.14 -9.98
N GLN A 85 -9.06 44.05 -8.65
CA GLN A 85 -9.01 45.21 -7.75
C GLN A 85 -7.82 46.12 -8.06
N ILE A 86 -6.63 45.55 -8.26
CA ILE A 86 -5.42 46.32 -8.64
C ILE A 86 -5.63 47.04 -9.98
N LEU A 87 -6.24 46.37 -10.94
CA LEU A 87 -6.47 46.89 -12.28
C LEU A 87 -7.74 47.75 -12.41
N SER A 88 -8.52 47.90 -11.33
CA SER A 88 -9.83 48.58 -11.31
C SER A 88 -10.78 48.10 -12.42
N VAL A 89 -10.72 46.80 -12.73
CA VAL A 89 -11.59 46.12 -13.70
C VAL A 89 -12.47 45.12 -13.00
N ASP A 90 -13.58 44.75 -13.64
CA ASP A 90 -14.48 43.73 -13.13
C ASP A 90 -13.80 42.34 -13.16
N PRO A 91 -13.78 41.58 -12.05
CA PRO A 91 -13.19 40.24 -11.99
C PRO A 91 -13.84 39.22 -12.92
N ASP A 92 -15.10 39.43 -13.31
CA ASP A 92 -15.85 38.55 -14.23
C ASP A 92 -15.81 39.02 -15.69
N ALA A 93 -15.06 40.10 -15.99
CA ALA A 93 -14.90 40.58 -17.35
C ALA A 93 -14.19 39.54 -18.24
N VAL A 94 -14.88 39.07 -19.28
CA VAL A 94 -14.31 38.15 -20.28
C VAL A 94 -13.31 38.89 -21.16
N VAL A 95 -12.03 38.76 -20.84
CA VAL A 95 -10.94 39.28 -21.68
C VAL A 95 -10.75 38.36 -22.89
N GLN A 96 -11.09 38.83 -24.09
CA GLN A 96 -10.80 38.10 -25.31
C GLN A 96 -9.28 37.93 -25.49
N PRO A 97 -8.78 36.74 -25.86
CA PRO A 97 -7.37 36.56 -26.16
C PRO A 97 -7.00 37.46 -27.34
N VAL A 98 -6.15 38.45 -27.08
CA VAL A 98 -5.67 39.37 -28.11
C VAL A 98 -4.85 38.58 -29.10
N ALA A 99 -5.27 38.57 -30.37
CA ALA A 99 -4.47 38.01 -31.46
C ALA A 99 -3.10 38.69 -31.46
N VAL A 100 -2.04 37.94 -31.17
CA VAL A 100 -0.66 38.45 -31.12
C VAL A 100 -0.21 38.77 -32.55
N ARG A 101 -0.64 39.92 -33.09
CA ARG A 101 0.05 40.53 -34.21
C ARG A 101 1.38 41.01 -33.67
N LYS A 102 2.48 40.38 -34.12
CA LYS A 102 3.87 40.73 -33.82
C LYS A 102 4.12 42.24 -34.02
N LYS A 103 3.81 43.07 -33.04
CA LYS A 103 4.44 44.38 -32.87
C LYS A 103 5.40 44.22 -31.71
N ARG A 104 6.69 44.22 -32.05
CA ARG A 104 7.78 44.27 -31.08
C ARG A 104 7.56 45.52 -30.24
N VAL A 105 7.19 45.35 -28.97
CA VAL A 105 7.27 46.43 -28.00
C VAL A 105 8.74 46.50 -27.61
N TYR A 106 9.44 47.53 -28.06
CA TYR A 106 10.77 47.84 -27.57
C TYR A 106 10.61 48.34 -26.14
N VAL A 107 11.09 47.57 -25.16
CA VAL A 107 11.24 48.02 -23.79
C VAL A 107 12.50 48.86 -23.75
N GLU A 108 12.34 50.17 -23.72
CA GLU A 108 13.44 51.11 -23.59
C GLU A 108 13.87 51.14 -22.11
N THR A 109 14.96 50.46 -21.78
CA THR A 109 15.57 50.49 -20.46
C THR A 109 16.19 51.86 -20.21
N HIS A 110 15.42 52.80 -19.67
CA HIS A 110 15.97 54.01 -19.08
C HIS A 110 16.46 53.70 -17.66
N GLN A 111 17.77 53.46 -17.55
CA GLN A 111 18.49 53.70 -16.31
C GLN A 111 18.28 55.16 -15.91
N MET A 112 17.74 55.41 -14.72
CA MET A 112 17.87 56.70 -14.06
C MET A 112 18.36 56.45 -12.64
N TYR A 113 19.69 56.46 -12.51
CA TYR A 113 20.34 56.89 -11.29
C TYR A 113 20.03 58.37 -11.08
N ARG A 114 19.24 58.71 -10.05
CA ARG A 114 19.56 59.67 -8.99
C ARG A 114 18.39 59.82 -8.03
#